data_AF-A0A9X9AUQ1-F1
#
_entry.id   AF-A0A9X9AUQ1-F1
#
_cell.length_a   1.000
_cell.length_b   1.000
_cell.length_c   1.000
_cell.angle_alpha   90.00
_cell.angle_beta   90.00
_cell.angle_gamma   90.00
#
_symmetry.space_group_name_H-M   'P 1'
#
loop_
_entity.id
_entity.type
_entity.pdbx_description
1 polymer ?
#
loop_
_entity_poly.entity_id
_entity_poly.type
_entity_poly.pdbx_seq_one_letter_code
_entity_poly.pdbx_strand_id
1 'polypeptide(L)'
;MIEWIIRRSVANRFLVMMGALFLSIWGTWTIINTPVDALPDLSDVQVIIKTSYPGQAPQIVENQVTYPLTTTMLSVPGAKTVRGFSQFGDSYVYVIFEDGTDLYWA
;
A
#
# COMPACT_ATOMS: atom_id res chain seq x y z
N MET A 1 33.68 -6.99 -27.18
CA MET A 1 33.23 -6.92 -25.76
C MET A 1 32.55 -8.21 -25.30
N ILE A 2 31.46 -8.66 -25.93
CA ILE A 2 30.77 -9.91 -25.59
C ILE A 2 31.71 -11.13 -25.69
N GLU A 3 32.48 -11.24 -26.77
CA GLU A 3 33.45 -12.33 -26.96
C GLU A 3 34.49 -12.40 -25.82
N TRP A 4 34.94 -11.25 -25.33
CA TRP A 4 35.89 -11.18 -24.23
C TRP A 4 35.29 -11.68 -22.91
N ILE A 5 34.03 -11.34 -22.63
CA ILE A 5 33.30 -11.84 -21.46
C ILE A 5 33.14 -13.36 -21.56
N ILE A 6 32.70 -13.88 -22.71
CA ILE A 6 32.53 -15.32 -22.93
C ILE A 6 33.85 -16.07 -22.74
N ARG A 7 34.94 -15.60 -23.36
CA ARG A 7 36.27 -16.22 -23.22
C ARG A 7 36.73 -16.22 -21.75
N ARG A 8 36.51 -15.14 -21.01
CA ARG A 8 36.81 -15.05 -19.56
C ARG A 8 35.94 -15.97 -18.72
N SER A 9 34.66 -16.14 -19.06
CA SER A 9 33.75 -17.06 -18.37
C SER A 9 34.14 -18.52 -18.62
N VAL A 10 34.52 -18.89 -19.84
CA VAL A 10 34.99 -20.24 -20.18
C VAL A 10 36.32 -20.55 -19.49
N ALA A 11 37.26 -19.59 -19.47
CA ALA A 11 38.53 -19.75 -18.77
C ALA A 11 38.34 -19.96 -17.25
N ASN A 12 37.35 -19.29 -16.66
CA ASN A 12 37.03 -19.38 -15.23
C ASN A 12 35.84 -20.31 -14.93
N ARG A 13 35.68 -21.39 -15.70
CA ARG A 13 34.54 -22.34 -15.58
C ARG A 13 34.25 -22.80 -14.15
N PHE A 14 35.28 -22.99 -13.32
CA PHE A 14 35.11 -23.40 -11.93
C PHE A 14 34.40 -22.31 -11.10
N LEU A 15 34.83 -21.06 -11.23
CA LEU A 15 34.20 -19.93 -10.54
C LEU A 15 32.77 -19.69 -11.05
N VAL A 16 32.53 -19.87 -12.35
CA VAL A 16 31.19 -19.77 -12.92
C VAL A 16 30.27 -20.84 -12.35
N MET A 17 30.73 -22.09 -12.25
CA MET A 17 29.94 -23.19 -11.67
C MET A 17 29.66 -22.98 -10.18
N MET A 18 30.65 -22.53 -9.41
CA MET A 18 30.45 -22.16 -8.00
C MET A 18 29.44 -21.02 -7.87
N GLY A 19 29.60 -19.96 -8.67
CA GLY A 19 28.67 -18.83 -8.70
C GLY A 19 27.24 -19.25 -9.05
N ALA A 20 27.08 -20.13 -10.04
CA ALA A 20 25.79 -20.70 -10.40
C ALA A 20 25.17 -21.52 -9.25
N LEU A 21 25.97 -22.35 -8.58
CA LEU A 21 25.52 -23.15 -7.44
C LEU A 21 25.06 -22.27 -6.26
N PHE A 22 25.83 -21.23 -5.93
CA PHE A 22 25.43 -20.26 -4.90
C PHE A 22 24.16 -19.51 -5.30
N LEU A 23 24.04 -19.06 -6.55
CA LEU A 23 22.83 -18.42 -7.07
C LEU A 23 21.61 -19.34 -7.02
N SER A 24 21.78 -20.63 -7.33
CA SER A 24 20.70 -21.61 -7.25
C SER A 24 20.23 -21.82 -5.81
N ILE A 25 21.16 -22.03 -4.86
CA ILE A 25 20.81 -22.20 -3.44
C ILE A 25 20.13 -20.94 -2.90
N TRP A 26 20.69 -19.77 -3.20
CA TRP A 26 20.12 -18.49 -2.78
C TRP A 26 18.74 -18.27 -3.39
N GLY A 27 18.57 -18.54 -4.69
CA GLY A 27 17.30 -18.44 -5.39
C GLY A 27 16.23 -19.37 -4.79
N THR A 28 16.58 -20.62 -4.51
CA THR A 28 15.67 -21.57 -3.83
C THR A 28 15.27 -21.07 -2.44
N TRP A 29 16.22 -20.55 -1.67
CA TRP A 29 15.92 -19.97 -0.36
C TRP A 29 14.98 -18.76 -0.48
N THR A 30 15.22 -17.85 -1.43
CA THR A 30 14.33 -16.69 -1.63
C THR A 30 12.94 -17.08 -2.10
N ILE A 31 12.79 -18.04 -3.02
CA ILE A 31 11.46 -18.50 -3.49
C ILE A 31 10.63 -19.07 -2.34
N ILE A 32 11.26 -19.81 -1.43
CA ILE A 32 10.56 -20.42 -0.30
C ILE A 32 10.17 -19.38 0.77
N ASN A 33 10.97 -18.32 0.94
CA ASN A 33 10.77 -17.33 2.00
C ASN A 33 10.08 -16.03 1.53
N THR A 34 9.89 -15.83 0.22
CA THR A 34 9.17 -14.66 -0.30
C THR A 34 7.69 -14.77 0.09
N PRO A 35 7.11 -13.76 0.76
CA PRO A 35 5.68 -13.72 1.04
C PRO A 35 4.88 -13.83 -0.26
N VAL A 36 3.92 -14.74 -0.30
CA VAL A 36 3.05 -14.93 -1.46
C VAL A 36 1.63 -14.53 -1.07
N ASP A 37 1.00 -13.77 -1.95
CA ASP A 37 -0.44 -13.50 -1.91
C ASP A 37 -1.08 -14.07 -3.17
N ALA A 38 -2.35 -14.46 -3.08
CA ALA A 38 -3.10 -15.03 -4.19
C ALA A 38 -3.45 -13.97 -5.25
N LEU A 39 -3.55 -12.70 -4.84
CA LEU A 39 -3.90 -11.58 -5.69
C LEU A 39 -2.92 -10.43 -5.49
N PRO A 40 -2.63 -9.62 -6.52
CA PRO A 40 -2.00 -8.33 -6.29
C PRO A 40 -2.95 -7.43 -5.48
N ASP A 41 -2.40 -6.54 -4.66
CA ASP A 41 -3.21 -5.53 -4.00
C ASP A 41 -3.74 -4.54 -5.06
N LEU A 42 -5.06 -4.39 -5.10
CA LEU A 42 -5.80 -3.53 -6.03
C LEU A 42 -6.55 -2.41 -5.29
N SER A 43 -6.35 -2.31 -3.98
CA SER A 43 -7.09 -1.39 -3.13
C SER A 43 -6.54 0.02 -3.26
N ASP A 44 -7.43 1.02 -3.25
CA ASP A 44 -7.01 2.41 -3.11
C ASP A 44 -6.42 2.66 -1.71
N VAL A 45 -5.48 3.60 -1.62
CA VAL A 45 -4.97 4.09 -0.33
C VAL A 45 -6.08 4.87 0.36
N GLN A 46 -6.61 4.31 1.45
CA GLN A 46 -7.72 4.90 2.18
C GLN A 46 -7.45 4.95 3.69
N VAL A 47 -7.80 6.08 4.29
CA VAL A 47 -7.79 6.26 5.75
C VAL A 47 -9.22 6.43 6.23
N ILE A 48 -9.61 5.65 7.22
CA ILE A 48 -10.97 5.64 7.78
C ILE A 48 -10.95 6.30 9.15
N ILE A 49 -11.74 7.37 9.31
CA ILE A 49 -11.95 8.07 10.57
C ILE A 49 -13.35 7.73 11.05
N LYS A 50 -13.45 6.94 12.13
CA LYS A 50 -14.71 6.66 12.81
C LYS A 50 -14.83 7.57 14.03
N THR A 51 -15.95 8.29 14.15
CA THR A 51 -16.27 9.10 15.33
C THR A 51 -17.63 8.69 15.87
N SER A 52 -17.72 8.37 17.16
CA SER A 52 -19.00 8.03 17.79
C SER A 52 -19.63 9.26 18.43
N TYR A 53 -20.93 9.46 18.20
CA TYR A 53 -21.73 10.52 18.82
C TYR A 53 -23.07 9.96 19.34
N PRO A 54 -23.06 9.23 20.46
CA PRO A 54 -24.19 8.41 20.90
C PRO A 54 -25.50 9.18 21.09
N GLY A 55 -26.60 8.58 20.65
CA GLY A 55 -27.96 9.11 20.85
C GLY A 55 -28.36 10.27 19.94
N GLN A 56 -27.47 10.71 19.04
CA GLN A 56 -27.76 11.79 18.11
C GLN A 56 -28.38 11.31 16.81
N ALA A 57 -29.33 12.08 16.31
CA ALA A 57 -29.94 11.87 15.01
C ALA A 57 -28.91 12.08 13.88
N PRO A 58 -29.01 11.36 12.75
CA PRO A 58 -28.09 11.48 11.62
C PRO A 58 -27.85 12.92 11.15
N GLN A 59 -28.88 13.78 11.19
CA GLN A 59 -28.76 15.19 10.80
C GLN A 59 -27.84 15.99 11.73
N ILE A 60 -27.87 15.71 13.04
CA ILE A 60 -27.00 16.35 14.03
C ILE A 60 -25.57 15.84 13.87
N VAL A 61 -25.41 14.53 13.65
CA VAL A 61 -24.11 13.91 13.36
C VAL A 61 -23.49 14.52 12.10
N GLU A 62 -24.27 14.72 11.05
CA GLU A 62 -23.81 15.39 9.82
C GLU A 62 -23.32 16.80 10.12
N ASN A 63 -24.16 17.63 10.71
CA ASN A 63 -23.87 19.06 10.89
C ASN A 63 -22.72 19.32 11.88
N GLN A 64 -22.57 18.48 12.91
CA GLN A 64 -21.64 18.71 14.02
C GLN A 64 -20.35 17.89 13.91
N VAL A 65 -20.34 16.80 13.16
CA VAL A 65 -19.21 15.85 13.12
C VAL A 65 -18.77 15.60 11.68
N THR A 66 -19.62 14.96 10.86
CA THR A 66 -19.21 14.49 9.52
C THR A 66 -18.87 15.64 8.57
N TYR A 67 -19.70 16.69 8.52
CA TYR A 67 -19.48 17.83 7.64
C TYR A 67 -18.19 18.61 7.96
N PRO A 68 -17.90 19.02 9.22
CA PRO A 68 -16.65 19.70 9.51
C PRO A 68 -15.42 18.80 9.29
N LEU A 69 -15.52 17.49 9.53
CA LEU A 69 -14.44 16.54 9.25
C LEU A 69 -14.20 16.39 7.75
N THR A 70 -15.23 16.14 6.95
CA THR A 70 -15.08 15.94 5.50
C THR A 70 -14.54 17.18 4.80
N THR A 71 -15.04 18.37 5.16
CA THR A 71 -14.59 19.64 4.56
C THR A 71 -13.14 19.98 4.88
N THR A 72 -12.66 19.68 6.08
CA THR A 72 -11.23 19.84 6.42
C THR A 72 -10.37 18.78 5.73
N MET A 73 -10.83 17.53 5.67
CA MET A 73 -10.08 16.44 5.02
C MET A 73 -9.94 16.61 3.50
N LEU A 74 -10.87 17.34 2.85
CA LEU A 74 -10.72 17.71 1.44
C LEU A 74 -9.50 18.60 1.15
N SER A 75 -8.97 19.28 2.17
CA SER A 75 -7.78 20.13 2.04
C SER A 75 -6.46 19.40 2.30
N VAL A 76 -6.51 18.11 2.69
CA VAL A 76 -5.31 17.31 2.96
C VAL A 76 -4.55 17.07 1.65
N PRO A 77 -3.24 17.34 1.58
CA PRO A 77 -2.44 17.09 0.38
C PRO A 77 -2.51 15.62 -0.04
N GLY A 78 -2.77 15.38 -1.32
CA GLY A 78 -2.88 14.02 -1.87
C GLY A 78 -4.25 13.36 -1.67
N ALA A 79 -5.21 14.03 -1.01
CA ALA A 79 -6.59 13.53 -0.95
C ALA A 79 -7.27 13.68 -2.32
N LYS A 80 -7.66 12.54 -2.91
CA LYS A 80 -8.38 12.46 -4.18
C LYS A 80 -9.87 12.67 -3.99
N THR A 81 -10.46 11.94 -3.03
CA THR A 81 -11.88 12.09 -2.67
C THR A 81 -12.11 11.83 -1.20
N VAL A 82 -13.08 12.52 -0.59
CA VAL A 82 -13.50 12.28 0.79
C VAL A 82 -14.99 11.92 0.81
N ARG A 83 -15.34 10.81 1.47
CA ARG A 83 -16.71 10.32 1.60
C ARG A 83 -17.12 10.32 3.07
N GLY A 84 -18.22 10.99 3.41
CA GLY A 84 -18.78 11.00 4.75
C GLY A 84 -20.08 10.18 4.82
N PHE A 85 -20.25 9.44 5.91
CA PHE A 85 -21.48 8.74 6.25
C PHE A 85 -21.91 9.11 7.66
N SER A 86 -23.11 9.70 7.77
CA SER A 86 -23.73 10.06 9.03
C SER A 86 -24.82 9.06 9.38
N GLN A 87 -24.58 8.27 10.42
CA GLN A 87 -25.52 7.29 10.93
C GLN A 87 -26.07 7.76 12.28
N PHE A 88 -27.08 7.06 12.79
CA PHE A 88 -27.56 7.31 14.14
C PHE A 88 -26.46 6.92 15.13
N GLY A 89 -25.96 7.89 15.89
CA GLY A 89 -24.95 7.62 16.90
C GLY A 89 -23.49 7.52 16.41
N ASP A 90 -23.23 7.49 15.11
CA ASP A 90 -21.88 7.26 14.55
C ASP A 90 -21.65 8.04 13.25
N SER A 91 -20.40 8.46 13.02
CA SER A 91 -19.89 9.10 11.80
C SER A 91 -18.72 8.30 11.24
N TYR A 92 -18.73 8.04 9.93
CA TYR A 92 -17.62 7.43 9.21
C TYR A 92 -17.15 8.36 8.10
N VAL A 93 -15.87 8.73 8.11
CA VAL A 93 -15.23 9.52 7.07
C VAL A 93 -14.14 8.69 6.42
N TYR A 94 -14.23 8.53 5.10
CA TYR A 94 -13.26 7.81 4.28
C TYR A 94 -12.48 8.83 3.45
N VAL A 95 -11.18 8.94 3.70
CA VAL A 95 -10.27 9.78 2.91
C VAL A 95 -9.55 8.86 1.94
N ILE A 96 -9.78 9.06 0.65
CA ILE A 96 -9.16 8.27 -0.43
C ILE A 96 -8.08 9.14 -1.06
N PHE A 97 -6.85 8.62 -1.10
CA PHE A 97 -5.67 9.31 -1.60
C PHE A 97 -5.40 8.98 -3.07
N GLU A 98 -4.47 9.72 -3.68
CA GLU A 98 -3.94 9.42 -5.01
C GLU A 98 -3.08 8.14 -4.99
N ASP A 99 -3.10 7.42 -6.12
CA ASP A 99 -2.36 6.18 -6.31
C ASP A 99 -0.85 6.42 -6.08
N GLY A 100 -0.21 5.53 -5.31
CA GLY A 100 1.22 5.64 -4.97
C GLY A 100 1.53 6.53 -3.76
N THR A 101 0.52 7.10 -3.10
CA THR A 101 0.69 7.72 -1.77
C THR A 101 1.12 6.66 -0.75
N ASP A 102 2.12 6.96 0.08
CA ASP A 102 2.51 6.06 1.16
C ASP A 102 1.40 5.95 2.20
N LEU A 103 1.06 4.72 2.60
CA LEU A 103 -0.04 4.46 3.53
C LEU A 103 0.19 5.09 4.92
N TYR A 104 1.44 5.24 5.34
CA TYR A 104 1.78 5.84 6.64
C TYR A 104 1.94 7.36 6.60
N TRP A 105 2.09 7.94 5.41
CA TRP A 105 2.04 9.38 5.20
C TRP A 105 0.61 9.92 5.17
N ALA A 106 -0.31 9.11 4.63
CA ALA A 106 -1.73 9.39 4.49
C ALA A 106 -2.44 9.70 5.83
#